data_AF-A0A1W6KFS4-F1
#
_entry.id   AF-A0A1W6KFS4-F1
#
_cell.length_a   1.000
_cell.length_b   1.000
_cell.length_c   1.000
_cell.angle_alpha   90.00
_cell.angle_beta   90.00
_cell.angle_gamma   90.00
#
_symmetry.space_group_name_H-M   'P 1'
#
loop_
_entity.id
_entity.type
_entity.pdbx_description
1 polymer ?
#
loop_
_entity_poly.entity_id
_entity_poly.type
_entity_poly.pdbx_seq_one_letter_code
_entity_poly.pdbx_strand_id
1 'polypeptide(L)' 'MENNDSVLLLVTYTLQNSANSTIYERTVAVSRTLEPASIVPTVKQLIRPLKEADPSDNYRGQHPSQIDIVNLINLSTLL' A
#
# COMPACT_ATOMS: atom_id res chain seq x y z
N MET A 1 -23.04 14.35 4.73
CA MET A 1 -21.76 14.81 5.33
C MET A 1 -20.70 13.87 4.82
N GLU A 2 -19.93 14.27 3.82
CA GLU A 2 -18.78 13.48 3.37
C GLU A 2 -17.70 13.61 4.45
N ASN A 3 -17.41 12.49 5.13
CA ASN A 3 -16.31 12.39 6.09
C ASN A 3 -14.99 12.57 5.34
N ASN A 4 -14.53 13.82 5.26
CA ASN A 4 -13.31 14.25 4.59
C ASN A 4 -12.05 13.96 5.44
N ASP A 5 -12.06 12.85 6.18
CA ASP A 5 -11.03 12.51 7.18
C ASP A 5 -9.84 11.74 6.58
N SER A 6 -9.71 11.74 5.26
CA SER A 6 -8.65 11.01 4.55
C SER A 6 -7.63 11.93 3.90
N VAL A 7 -6.39 11.46 3.83
CA VAL A 7 -5.29 12.00 3.01
C VAL A 7 -5.09 11.04 1.85
N LEU A 8 -4.94 11.58 0.64
CA LEU A 8 -4.56 10.80 -0.53
C LEU A 8 -3.04 10.74 -0.64
N LEU A 9 -2.51 9.53 -0.71
CA LEU A 9 -1.09 9.27 -0.88
C LEU A 9 -0.86 8.61 -2.23
N LEU A 10 0.08 9.14 -3.01
CA LEU A 10 0.66 8.44 -4.15
C LEU A 10 1.80 7.57 -3.66
N VAL A 11 1.73 6.28 -3.95
CA VAL A 11 2.67 5.27 -3.45
C VAL A 11 3.32 4.58 -4.62
N THR A 12 4.65 4.60 -4.64
CA THR A 12 5.47 3.83 -5.58
C THR A 12 6.12 2.67 -4.82
N TYR A 13 5.99 1.44 -5.32
CA TYR A 13 6.47 0.25 -4.61
C TYR A 13 6.95 -0.86 -5.55
N THR A 14 7.73 -1.80 -5.02
CA THR A 14 8.12 -3.04 -5.68
C THR A 14 7.61 -4.25 -4.92
N LEU A 15 7.58 -5.41 -5.58
CA LEU A 15 7.24 -6.70 -4.98
C LEU A 15 8.49 -7.58 -4.90
N GLN A 16 8.84 -8.06 -3.71
CA GLN A 16 10.04 -8.87 -3.46
C GLN A 16 10.03 -10.23 -4.17
N ASN A 17 8.86 -10.72 -4.58
CA ASN A 17 8.69 -12.08 -5.12
C ASN A 17 8.64 -12.12 -6.66
N SER A 18 8.86 -11.00 -7.35
CA SER A 18 8.99 -10.99 -8.80
C SER A 18 10.46 -11.05 -9.21
N ALA A 19 10.82 -12.07 -10.00
CA ALA A 19 12.16 -12.20 -10.60
C ALA A 19 12.62 -10.93 -11.37
N ASN A 20 11.65 -10.08 -11.75
CA ASN A 20 11.87 -8.74 -12.28
C ASN A 20 11.39 -7.72 -11.27
N SER A 21 12.26 -6.82 -10.80
CA SER A 21 11.89 -5.69 -9.92
C SER A 21 10.99 -4.70 -10.66
N THR A 22 9.70 -5.04 -10.77
CA THR A 22 8.70 -4.20 -11.41
C THR A 22 8.29 -3.11 -10.43
N ILE A 23 8.28 -1.86 -10.90
CA ILE A 23 7.81 -0.72 -10.14
C ILE A 23 6.31 -0.55 -10.39
N TYR A 24 5.56 -0.45 -9.31
CA TYR A 24 4.12 -0.21 -9.31
C TYR A 24 3.82 1.15 -8.70
N GLU A 25 2.75 1.78 -9.18
CA GLU A 25 2.22 3.03 -8.65
C GLU A 25 0.75 2.84 -8.24
N ARG A 26 0.36 3.37 -7.08
CA ARG A 26 -1.01 3.31 -6.59
C ARG A 26 -1.34 4.50 -5.70
N THR A 27 -2.54 5.06 -5.89
CA THR A 27 -3.10 6.04 -4.96
C THR A 27 -3.90 5.33 -3.87
N VAL A 28 -3.65 5.69 -2.61
CA VAL A 28 -4.40 5.17 -1.45
C VAL A 28 -4.90 6.29 -0.57
N ALA A 29 -6.08 6.10 0.02
CA ALA A 29 -6.61 6.97 1.06
C ALA A 29 -6.23 6.40 2.43
N VAL A 30 -5.63 7.22 3.29
CA VAL A 30 -5.35 6.88 4.69
C VAL A 30 -5.99 7.91 5.61
N SER A 31 -6.35 7.53 6.84
CA SER A 31 -6.91 8.47 7.81
C SER A 31 -5.92 9.60 8.14
N ARG A 32 -6.42 10.84 8.25
CA ARG A 32 -5.66 12.01 8.74
C ARG A 32 -5.23 11.86 10.19
N THR A 33 -5.98 11.10 10.97
CA THR A 33 -5.69 10.83 12.39
C THR A 33 -4.74 9.66 12.59
N LEU A 34 -4.29 9.00 11.51
CA LEU A 34 -3.37 7.89 11.58
C LEU A 34 -2.01 8.38 12.09
N GLU A 35 -1.49 7.73 13.13
CA GLU A 35 -0.17 8.06 13.65
C GLU A 35 0.91 7.84 12.58
N PRO A 36 1.93 8.73 12.49
CA PRO A 36 2.98 8.62 11.47
C PRO A 36 3.65 7.24 11.37
N ALA A 37 3.88 6.58 12.51
CA ALA A 37 4.47 5.24 12.57
C ALA A 37 3.59 4.15 11.93
N SER A 38 2.28 4.37 11.89
CA SER A 38 1.30 3.42 11.37
C SER A 38 1.00 3.62 9.87
N ILE A 39 1.49 4.70 9.26
CA ILE A 39 1.25 5.02 7.84
C ILE A 39 1.79 3.89 6.94
N VAL A 40 3.07 3.56 7.06
CA VAL A 40 3.70 2.55 6.18
C VAL A 40 3.05 1.16 6.32
N PRO A 41 2.84 0.61 7.54
CA PRO A 41 2.11 -0.66 7.68
C PRO A 41 0.73 -0.65 7.06
N THR A 42 -0.05 0.41 7.28
CA THR A 42 -1.40 0.57 6.73
C THR A 42 -1.37 0.63 5.21
N VAL A 43 -0.46 1.43 4.64
CA VAL A 43 -0.29 1.55 3.19
C VAL A 43 0.05 0.20 2.58
N LYS A 44 1.00 -0.55 3.14
CA LYS A 44 1.36 -1.90 2.65
C LYS A 44 0.15 -2.85 2.65
N GLN A 45 -0.74 -2.75 3.64
CA GLN A 45 -1.98 -3.54 3.65
C GLN A 45 -2.94 -3.12 2.52
N LEU A 46 -3.08 -1.82 2.26
CA LEU A 46 -3.97 -1.27 1.24
C LEU A 46 -3.49 -1.55 -0.20
N ILE A 47 -2.18 -1.46 -0.45
CA ILE A 47 -1.61 -1.65 -1.80
C ILE A 47 -1.35 -3.10 -2.15
N ARG A 48 -1.51 -4.03 -1.20
CA ARG A 48 -1.33 -5.47 -1.42
C ARG A 48 -2.07 -5.91 -2.70
N PRO A 49 -1.38 -6.57 -3.65
CA PRO A 49 -2.04 -7.18 -4.79
C PRO A 49 -3.04 -8.23 -4.28
N LEU A 50 -4.28 -8.19 -4.79
CA LEU A 50 -5.27 -9.22 -4.51
C LEU A 50 -4.87 -10.50 -5.27
N LYS A 51 -3.88 -11.24 -4.77
CA LYS A 51 -3.81 -12.67 -5.10
C LYS A 51 -4.89 -13.33 -4.25
N GLU A 52 -5.89 -13.93 -4.89
CA GLU A 52 -6.84 -14.77 -4.19
C GLU A 52 -6.09 -15.84 -3.40
N ALA A 53 -6.61 -16.22 -2.24
CA ALA A 53 -5.98 -17.22 -1.40
C ALA A 53 -5.82 -18.52 -2.20
N ASP A 54 -4.58 -18.96 -2.38
CA ASP A 54 -4.24 -20.09 -3.24
C ASP A 54 -4.15 -21.35 -2.39
N PRO A 55 -5.01 -22.36 -2.59
CA PRO A 55 -4.95 -23.58 -1.80
C PRO A 55 -3.60 -24.32 -1.92
N SER A 56 -2.84 -24.07 -3.01
CA SER A 56 -1.54 -24.70 -3.22
C SER A 56 -0.41 -24.11 -2.37
N ASP A 57 -0.61 -22.94 -1.75
CA ASP A 57 0.36 -22.28 -0.88
C ASP A 57 0.00 -22.30 0.62
N ASN A 58 -0.93 -23.18 1.04
CA ASN A 58 -1.57 -23.19 2.36
C ASN A 58 -2.35 -21.89 2.65
N TYR A 59 -2.93 -21.28 1.63
CA TYR A 59 -3.62 -19.98 1.75
C TYR A 59 -2.72 -18.89 2.35
N ARG A 60 -1.39 -19.04 2.26
CA ARG A 60 -0.44 -18.08 2.84
C ARG A 60 -0.56 -16.72 2.16
N GLY A 61 -1.08 -16.68 0.94
CA GLY A 61 -1.41 -15.44 0.23
C GLY A 61 -0.20 -14.52 0.10
N GLN A 62 -0.42 -13.29 -0.37
CA GLN A 62 0.63 -12.26 -0.37
C GLN A 62 0.64 -11.50 0.97
N HIS A 63 1.82 -11.28 1.53
CA HIS A 63 2.01 -10.64 2.85
C HIS A 63 2.53 -9.20 2.68
N PRO A 64 2.13 -8.23 3.53
CA PRO A 64 2.65 -6.86 3.48
C PRO A 64 4.19 -6.76 3.50
N SER A 65 4.89 -7.75 4.05
CA SER A 65 6.36 -7.81 4.03
C SER A 65 6.96 -7.97 2.63
N GLN A 66 6.20 -8.42 1.64
CA GLN A 66 6.65 -8.57 0.25
C GLN A 66 6.63 -7.25 -0.52
N ILE A 67 6.14 -6.18 0.09
CA ILE A 67 6.00 -4.85 -0.52
C ILE A 67 7.11 -3.97 0.03
N ASP A 68 7.96 -3.48 -0.86
CA ASP A 68 8.94 -2.45 -0.55
C ASP A 68 8.46 -1.13 -1.11
N ILE A 69 8.14 -0.19 -0.22
CA ILE A 69 7.74 1.16 -0.62
C ILE A 69 9.00 1.93 -0.99
N VAL A 70 9.02 2.43 -2.23
CA VAL A 70 10.09 3.28 -2.77
C VAL A 70 9.80 4.73 -2.46
N ASN A 71 8.57 5.19 -2.72
CA ASN A 71 8.14 6.57 -2.49
C ASN A 71 6.73 6.63 -1.89
N LEU A 72 6.51 7.65 -1.06
CA LEU A 72 5.22 7.98 -0.47
C LEU A 72 5.02 9.50 -0.52
N ILE A 73 4.08 9.95 -1.34
CA ILE A 73 3.86 11.39 -1.59
C ILE A 73 2.45 11.76 -1.13
N ASN A 74 2.35 12.81 -0.30
CA ASN A 74 1.07 13.39 0.09
C ASN A 74 0.52 14.25 -1.05
N LEU A 75 -0.63 13.86 -1.60
CA LEU A 75 -1.28 14.59 -2.69
C LEU A 75 -2.13 15.77 -2.19
N SER A 76 -2.47 15.80 -0.89
CA SER A 76 -3.25 16.89 -0.29
C SER A 76 -2.47 18.20 -0.16
N THR A 77 -1.15 18.19 -0.39
CA THR A 77 -0.30 19.39 -0.36
C THR A 77 0.03 19.93 -1.76
N LEU A 78 -0.51 19.32 -2.82
CA LEU A 78 -0.22 19.66 -4.23
C LEU A 78 -1.36 20.43 -4.92
N LEU A 79 -2.45 20.73 -4.20
CA LEU A 79 -3.60 21.53 -4.62
C LEU A 79 -3.76 22.73 -3.69
#